data_AF-A0A2T5HK58-F1
#
_entry.id   AF-A0A2T5HK58-F1
#
_cell.length_a   1.000
_cell.length_b   1.000
_cell.length_c   1.000
_cell.angle_alpha   90.00
_cell.angle_beta   90.00
_cell.angle_gamma   90.00
#
_symmetry.space_group_name_H-M   'P 1'
#
loop_
_entity.id
_entity.type
_entity.pdbx_description
1 polymer ?
#
loop_
_entity_poly.entity_id
_entity_poly.type
_entity_poly.pdbx_seq_one_letter_code
_entity_poly.pdbx_strand_id
1 'polypeptide(L)' 'MLTPSPSSPLALRQVLLPLIESHGFWLVLRAAFSARGALRREARRAINPGDLNAHLRRDIGLPPEAPPGRVEWQNFR' A
#
# COMPACT_ATOMS: atom_id res chain seq x y z
N MET A 1 -17.73 2.44 -13.49
CA MET A 1 -18.29 1.21 -12.90
C MET A 1 -17.73 1.08 -11.49
N LEU A 2 -18.54 1.34 -10.46
CA LEU A 2 -18.16 1.19 -9.06
C LEU A 2 -18.17 -0.31 -8.73
N THR A 3 -17.00 -0.93 -8.55
CA THR A 3 -16.93 -2.31 -8.08
C THR A 3 -17.55 -2.40 -6.68
N PRO A 4 -18.50 -3.31 -6.42
CA PRO A 4 -19.06 -3.46 -5.09
C PRO A 4 -17.93 -3.89 -4.15
N SER A 5 -17.64 -3.05 -3.16
CA SER A 5 -16.72 -3.40 -2.08
C SER A 5 -17.32 -4.60 -1.33
N PRO A 6 -16.64 -5.76 -1.28
CA PRO A 6 -17.18 -6.94 -0.63
C PRO A 6 -17.02 -6.80 0.89
N SER A 7 -17.79 -5.90 1.49
CA SER A 7 -17.85 -5.71 2.95
C SER A 7 -18.64 -6.81 3.66
N SER A 8 -19.21 -7.77 2.91
CA SER A 8 -19.90 -8.94 3.45
C SER A 8 -19.08 -10.22 3.25
N PRO A 9 -18.89 -11.06 4.31
CA PRO A 9 -18.16 -12.32 4.20
C PRO A 9 -18.78 -13.31 3.21
N LEU A 10 -20.09 -13.22 2.96
CA LEU A 10 -20.79 -14.02 1.95
C LEU A 10 -20.41 -13.62 0.52
N ALA A 11 -20.28 -12.32 0.25
CA ALA A 11 -19.88 -11.81 -1.06
C ALA A 11 -18.42 -12.20 -1.37
N LEU A 12 -17.54 -12.13 -0.37
CA LEU A 12 -16.15 -12.56 -0.52
C LEU A 12 -16.04 -14.06 -0.86
N ARG A 13 -16.85 -14.89 -0.20
CA ARG A 13 -16.89 -16.33 -0.46
C ARG A 13 -17.34 -16.64 -1.89
N GLN A 14 -18.37 -15.94 -2.39
CA GLN A 14 -18.86 -16.11 -3.77
C GLN A 14 -17.80 -15.78 -4.83
N VAL A 15 -16.93 -14.80 -4.55
CA VAL A 15 -15.83 -14.44 -5.45
C VAL A 15 -14.67 -15.45 -5.34
N LEU A 16 -14.33 -15.92 -4.14
CA LEU A 16 -13.20 -16.82 -3.91
C LEU A 16 -13.45 -18.26 -4.38
N LEU A 17 -14.66 -18.78 -4.25
CA LEU A 17 -15.02 -20.15 -4.66
C LEU A 17 -14.61 -20.50 -6.10
N PRO A 18 -15.01 -19.74 -7.13
CA PRO A 18 -14.64 -20.05 -8.51
C PRO A 18 -13.13 -19.93 -8.77
N LEU A 19 -12.44 -19.02 -8.07
CA LEU A 19 -10.98 -18.89 -8.15
C LEU A 19 -10.27 -20.11 -7.55
N ILE A 20 -10.77 -20.61 -6.42
CA ILE A 20 -10.22 -21.80 -5.74
C ILE A 20 -10.47 -23.05 -6.57
N GLU A 21 -11.66 -23.20 -7.17
CA GLU A 21 -11.98 -24.34 -8.04
C GLU A 21 -11.11 -24.39 -9.30
N SER A 22 -10.80 -23.23 -9.88
CA SER A 22 -10.02 -23.15 -11.11
C SER A 22 -8.50 -23.22 -10.90
N HIS A 23 -7.97 -22.64 -9.82
CA HIS A 23 -6.53 -22.49 -9.61
C HIS A 23 -6.01 -23.27 -8.39
N GLY A 24 -6.88 -23.84 -7.57
CA GLY A 24 -6.52 -24.51 -6.32
C GLY A 24 -6.31 -23.54 -5.15
N PHE A 25 -6.68 -24.01 -3.96
CA PHE A 25 -6.71 -23.22 -2.73
C PHE A 25 -5.38 -22.52 -2.42
N TRP A 26 -4.26 -23.24 -2.52
CA TRP A 26 -2.95 -22.74 -2.15
C TRP A 26 -2.43 -21.63 -3.06
N LEU A 27 -2.73 -21.70 -4.36
CA LEU A 27 -2.33 -20.67 -5.32
C LEU A 27 -3.11 -19.37 -5.08
N VAL A 28 -4.43 -19.49 -4.82
CA VAL A 28 -5.28 -18.34 -4.47
C VAL A 28 -4.81 -17.69 -3.16
N LEU A 29 -4.48 -18.49 -2.13
CA LEU A 29 -3.99 -17.99 -0.85
C LEU A 29 -2.66 -17.23 -1.04
N ARG A 30 -1.70 -17.81 -1.75
CA ARG A 30 -0.41 -17.18 -2.04
C ARG A 30 -0.58 -15.89 -2.83
N ALA A 31 -1.47 -15.87 -3.82
CA ALA A 31 -1.79 -14.68 -4.60
C ALA A 31 -2.38 -13.57 -3.72
N ALA A 32 -3.34 -13.89 -2.84
CA ALA A 32 -3.94 -12.93 -1.91
C ALA A 32 -2.91 -12.31 -0.95
N PHE A 33 -2.00 -13.10 -0.40
CA PHE A 33 -0.91 -12.58 0.44
C PHE A 33 0.08 -11.72 -0.36
N SER A 34 0.42 -12.11 -1.58
CA SER A 34 1.30 -11.32 -2.45
C SER A 34 0.69 -9.96 -2.83
N ALA A 35 -0.61 -9.95 -3.15
CA ALA A 35 -1.36 -8.73 -3.45
C ALA A 35 -1.43 -7.79 -2.24
N ARG A 36 -1.62 -8.33 -1.03
CA ARG A 36 -1.56 -7.53 0.20
C ARG A 36 -0.19 -6.89 0.42
N GLY A 37 0.90 -7.61 0.11
CA GLY A 37 2.25 -7.08 0.14
C GLY A 37 2.49 -5.96 -0.88
N ALA A 38 2.00 -6.15 -2.11
CA ALA A 38 2.08 -5.16 -3.18
C ALA A 38 1.27 -3.90 -2.84
N LEU A 39 0.03 -4.04 -2.35
CA LEU A 39 -0.81 -2.93 -1.89
C LEU A 39 -0.14 -2.13 -0.77
N ARG A 40 0.52 -2.80 0.18
CA ARG A 40 1.29 -2.12 1.23
C ARG A 40 2.49 -1.36 0.68
N ARG A 41 3.16 -1.88 -0.35
CA ARG A 41 4.27 -1.17 -1.00
C ARG A 41 3.77 0.03 -1.81
N GLU A 42 2.65 -0.12 -2.50
CA GLU A 42 2.04 0.94 -3.27
C GLU A 42 1.49 2.05 -2.37
N ALA A 43 0.84 1.70 -1.26
CA ALA A 43 0.41 2.66 -0.25
C ALA A 43 1.59 3.46 0.32
N ARG A 44 2.74 2.82 0.56
CA ARG A 44 3.96 3.54 0.98
C ARG A 44 4.47 4.51 -0.09
N ARG A 45 4.45 4.10 -1.36
CA ARG A 45 4.87 4.96 -2.48
C ARG A 45 3.92 6.13 -2.71
N ALA A 46 2.62 5.93 -2.49
CA ALA A 46 1.60 6.96 -2.65
C ALA A 46 1.60 8.01 -1.52
N ILE A 47 2.15 7.70 -0.35
CA ILE A 47 2.01 8.53 0.87
C ILE A 47 3.20 9.46 1.13
N ASN A 48 4.34 9.35 0.45
CA ASN A 48 5.49 10.20 0.71
C ASN A 48 5.69 11.28 -0.36
N PRO A 49 5.03 12.46 -0.25
CA PRO A 49 5.48 13.66 -0.95
C PRO A 49 6.88 14.09 -0.47
N GLY A 50 7.41 13.45 0.58
CA GLY A 50 8.76 13.65 1.08
C GLY A 50 9.88 12.85 0.42
N ASP A 51 9.53 11.86 -0.41
CA ASP A 51 10.51 11.12 -1.22
C ASP A 51 10.76 11.80 -2.58
N LEU A 52 10.16 12.97 -2.83
CA LEU A 52 10.48 13.74 -4.03
C LEU A 52 11.88 14.35 -3.90
N ASN A 53 12.75 13.97 -4.83
CA ASN A 53 14.08 14.55 -4.97
C ASN A 53 14.01 16.09 -5.02
N ALA A 54 14.92 16.77 -4.33
CA ALA A 54 14.94 18.23 -4.20
C ALA A 54 14.90 18.97 -5.55
N HIS A 55 15.54 18.41 -6.57
CA HIS A 55 15.49 18.93 -7.94
C HIS A 55 14.08 18.89 -8.52
N LEU A 56 13.39 17.76 -8.38
CA LEU A 56 12.02 17.58 -8.87
C LEU A 56 11.03 18.49 -8.12
N ARG A 57 11.22 18.71 -6.81
CA ARG A 57 10.42 19.67 -6.01
C ARG A 57 10.57 21.09 -6.53
N ARG A 58 11.79 21.48 -6.91
CA ARG A 58 12.09 22.81 -7.47
C ARG A 58 11.41 23.01 -8.82
N ASP A 59 11.42 21.99 -9.67
CA ASP A 59 10.87 22.08 -11.03
C ASP A 59 9.34 22.20 -11.03
N ILE A 60 8.65 21.65 -10.03
CA ILE A 60 7.19 21.75 -9.87
C ILE A 60 6.75 22.90 -8.94
N GLY A 61 7.68 23.75 -8.50
CA GLY A 61 7.38 24.93 -7.66
C GLY A 61 6.97 24.60 -6.22
N LEU A 62 7.28 23.40 -5.72
CA LEU A 62 7.03 23.02 -4.33
C LEU A 62 8.09 23.63 -3.41
N PRO A 63 7.72 24.11 -2.20
CA PRO A 63 8.69 24.58 -1.23
C PRO A 63 9.63 23.43 -0.81
N PRO A 64 10.88 23.76 -0.44
CA PRO A 64 11.84 22.78 0.02
C PRO A 64 11.30 22.05 1.24
N GLU A 65 11.56 20.76 1.29
CA GLU A 65 11.16 19.94 2.42
C GLU A 65 11.91 20.39 3.67
N ALA A 66 11.17 20.63 4.76
CA ALA A 66 11.77 20.90 6.06
C ALA A 66 12.65 19.70 6.44
N PRO A 67 13.85 19.91 7.02
CA PRO A 67 14.72 18.82 7.41
C PRO A 67 13.93 17.86 8.32
N PRO A 68 14.02 16.54 8.11
CA PRO A 68 13.33 15.59 8.97
C PRO A 68 13.74 15.90 10.41
N GLY A 69 12.75 16.20 11.25
CA GLY A 69 12.97 16.52 12.66
C GLY A 69 13.88 15.47 13.25
N ARG A 70 15.06 15.89 13.73
CA ARG A 70 16.03 14.98 14.34
C ARG A 70 15.31 14.25 15.45
N VAL A 71 15.20 12.93 15.33
CA VAL A 71 14.67 12.08 16.40
C VAL A 71 15.60 12.27 17.59
N GLU A 72 15.11 12.98 18.59
CA GLU A 72 15.84 13.41 19.78
C GLU A 72 16.06 12.19 20.68
N TRP A 73 17.11 11.41 20.42
CA TRP A 73 17.58 10.35 21.32
C TRP A 73 18.34 10.92 22.54
N GLN A 74 17.95 12.10 23.03
CA GLN A 74 18.48 12.68 24.26
C GLN A 74 17.43 12.49 25.35
N ASN A 75 17.36 11.31 25.97
CA ASN A 75 16.85 11.11 27.33
C ASN A 75 17.01 9.63 27.74
N PHE A 76 18.25 9.20 27.92
CA PHE A 76 18.57 8.12 28.85
C PHE A 76 19.91 8.46 29.50
N ARG A 77 19.85 9.12 30.65
CA ARG A 77 20.94 9.22 31.62
C ARG A 77 20.41 8.79 32.97
#